data_AF-A0AAW0AJ55-F1
#
_entry.id   AF-A0AAW0AJ55-F1
#
_cell.length_a   1.000
_cell.length_b   1.000
_cell.length_c   1.000
_cell.angle_alpha   90.00
_cell.angle_beta   90.00
_cell.angle_gamma   90.00
#
_symmetry.space_group_name_H-M   'P 1'
#
loop_
_entity.id
_entity.type
_entity.pdbx_description
1 polymer ?
#
loop_
_entity_poly.entity_id
_entity_poly.type
_entity_poly.pdbx_seq_one_letter_code
_entity_poly.pdbx_strand_id
1 'polypeptide(L)'
;MDSQEPRFAPDSAAIRINLGSTDLAPLELTFKAFLLTDVEEANKHLDSIQSHSVVGLDTEYKTGSGNQPREAKLCVVQIAIERRVYVLDMTAMQTCPEDLRRILEDPTIVKCGAGLNSDAQVLWTALHVNARSFRDIGHMARIAFPIHYRKHANPLSMQRCVGDILHRVMDKTDQKADWHLGLTDTTGGRDVQKLFRYAALDAQASLEVYRVLDDCLLETAMQRKVYIPGEWLTYDCVEGKAMRIATDINDKYVEWSCNICPWFVSGVFSNFWR
;
A
#
# COMPACT_ATOMS: atom_id res chain seq x y z
N MET A 1 2.02 4.89 49.56
CA MET A 1 1.15 5.19 48.41
C MET A 1 2.05 5.77 47.35
N ASP A 2 2.62 4.90 46.53
CA ASP A 2 3.56 5.29 45.48
C ASP A 2 3.18 4.42 44.28
N SER A 3 2.30 4.94 43.43
CA SER A 3 1.88 4.30 42.19
C SER A 3 2.87 4.71 41.10
N GLN A 4 4.00 4.02 41.05
CA GLN A 4 4.86 4.11 39.88
C GLN A 4 4.19 3.35 38.73
N GLU A 5 3.65 4.10 37.77
CA GLU A 5 3.39 3.56 36.44
C GLU A 5 4.69 3.00 35.86
N PRO A 6 4.68 1.84 35.19
CA PRO A 6 5.91 1.30 34.64
C PRO A 6 6.34 2.14 33.43
N ARG A 7 7.36 2.97 33.61
CA ARG A 7 8.14 3.54 32.50
C ARG A 7 8.97 2.42 31.87
N PHE A 8 8.40 1.75 30.87
CA PHE A 8 9.16 0.85 30.00
C PHE A 8 9.31 1.50 28.63
N ALA A 9 10.37 2.31 28.50
CA ALA A 9 10.91 2.65 27.19
C ALA A 9 11.80 1.47 26.74
N PRO A 10 11.58 0.87 25.57
CA PRO A 10 12.45 -0.18 25.06
C PRO A 10 13.80 0.42 24.64
N ASP A 11 14.89 -0.20 25.12
CA ASP A 11 16.28 0.26 24.95
C ASP A 11 17.07 -0.60 23.94
N SER A 12 16.40 -1.17 22.94
CA SER A 12 17.05 -1.90 21.85
C SER A 12 16.63 -1.30 20.51
N ALA A 13 17.51 -0.50 19.88
CA ALA A 13 17.35 0.03 18.51
C ALA A 13 15.94 0.57 18.15
N ALA A 14 15.18 1.03 19.15
CA ALA A 14 13.76 1.33 19.01
C ALA A 14 13.58 2.40 17.94
N ILE A 15 12.79 2.09 16.91
CA ILE A 15 12.41 3.04 15.87
C ILE A 15 11.92 4.31 16.56
N ARG A 16 12.73 5.36 16.45
CA ARG A 16 12.40 6.67 17.00
C ARG A 16 11.41 7.27 16.02
N ILE A 17 10.12 7.21 16.32
CA ILE A 17 9.14 7.98 15.57
C ILE A 17 9.48 9.46 15.72
N ASN A 18 9.41 10.21 14.63
CA ASN A 18 9.42 11.64 14.68
C ASN A 18 8.15 12.16 15.38
N LEU A 19 8.31 12.75 16.58
CA LEU A 19 7.22 13.30 17.38
C LEU A 19 6.88 14.77 17.05
N GLY A 20 7.37 15.30 15.92
CA GLY A 20 7.00 16.64 15.45
C GLY A 20 8.16 17.53 15.02
N SER A 21 9.35 16.98 14.75
CA SER A 21 10.39 17.71 14.02
C SER A 21 9.86 18.12 12.64
N THR A 22 9.98 19.41 12.34
CA THR A 22 9.55 20.02 11.08
C THR A 22 10.71 20.23 10.11
N ASP A 23 11.97 20.10 10.57
CA ASP A 23 13.17 20.23 9.74
C ASP A 23 13.60 18.85 9.26
N LEU A 24 12.91 18.35 8.23
CA LEU A 24 13.14 17.05 7.64
C LEU A 24 13.68 17.22 6.22
N ALA A 25 14.71 16.46 5.88
CA ALA A 25 15.23 16.42 4.51
C ALA A 25 14.19 15.83 3.54
N PRO A 26 14.18 16.23 2.25
CA PRO A 26 13.35 15.60 1.23
C PRO A 26 13.65 14.10 1.09
N LEU A 27 12.62 13.31 0.80
CA LEU A 27 12.80 11.92 0.39
C LEU A 27 13.49 11.88 -0.98
N GLU A 28 14.54 11.08 -1.09
CA GLU A 28 15.31 10.95 -2.33
C GLU A 28 15.09 9.57 -2.96
N LEU A 29 15.02 9.55 -4.28
CA LEU A 29 14.96 8.30 -5.04
C LEU A 29 16.35 7.69 -5.02
N THR A 30 16.52 6.60 -4.27
CA THR A 30 17.79 5.88 -4.13
C THR A 30 17.80 4.60 -4.95
N PHE A 31 16.62 4.10 -5.30
CA PHE A 31 16.47 2.90 -6.11
C PHE A 31 16.60 3.26 -7.60
N LYS A 32 17.13 2.33 -8.39
CA LYS A 32 17.16 2.49 -9.83
C LYS A 32 15.74 2.31 -10.38
N ALA A 33 15.17 3.38 -10.91
CA ALA A 33 13.84 3.35 -11.50
C ALA A 33 13.89 3.03 -13.01
N PHE A 34 12.91 2.26 -13.48
CA PHE A 34 12.69 1.89 -14.87
C PHE A 34 11.28 2.31 -15.28
N LEU A 35 11.16 3.05 -16.38
CA LEU A 35 9.87 3.33 -17.01
C LEU A 35 9.59 2.21 -18.02
N LEU A 36 8.45 1.55 -17.88
CA LEU A 36 8.02 0.45 -18.73
C LEU A 36 6.76 0.88 -19.48
N THR A 37 6.83 0.89 -20.81
CA THR A 37 5.74 1.32 -21.71
C THR A 37 5.33 0.23 -22.69
N ASP A 38 6.06 -0.88 -22.71
CA ASP A 38 5.84 -2.04 -23.56
C ASP A 38 5.58 -3.29 -22.72
N VAL A 39 4.63 -4.13 -23.17
CA VAL A 39 4.15 -5.29 -22.41
C VAL A 39 5.19 -6.41 -22.37
N GLU A 40 5.93 -6.63 -23.46
CA GLU A 40 6.97 -7.68 -23.49
C GLU A 40 8.17 -7.28 -22.62
N GLU A 41 8.58 -6.02 -22.68
CA GLU A 41 9.61 -5.47 -21.81
C GLU A 41 9.19 -5.53 -20.34
N ALA A 42 7.93 -5.19 -20.04
CA ALA A 42 7.40 -5.29 -18.70
C ALA A 42 7.48 -6.73 -18.16
N ASN A 43 6.99 -7.72 -18.90
CA ASN A 43 7.07 -9.13 -18.47
C ASN A 43 8.53 -9.58 -18.24
N LYS A 44 9.48 -9.20 -19.12
CA LYS A 44 10.91 -9.53 -18.93
C LYS A 44 11.48 -8.97 -17.61
N HIS A 45 11.09 -7.76 -17.24
CA HIS A 45 11.55 -7.14 -15.99
C HIS A 45 10.86 -7.74 -14.76
N LEU A 46 9.55 -8.00 -14.87
CA LEU A 46 8.70 -8.47 -13.77
C LEU A 46 8.89 -9.96 -13.45
N ASP A 47 9.32 -10.80 -14.39
CA ASP A 47 9.62 -12.22 -14.15
C ASP A 47 10.57 -12.41 -12.94
N SER A 48 11.58 -11.55 -12.83
CA SER A 48 12.55 -11.56 -11.71
C SER A 48 11.96 -11.19 -10.34
N ILE A 49 10.75 -10.62 -10.29
CA ILE A 49 10.10 -10.21 -9.04
C ILE A 49 9.52 -11.41 -8.31
N GLN A 50 9.17 -12.50 -9.00
CA GLN A 50 8.56 -13.69 -8.37
C GLN A 50 9.44 -14.33 -7.27
N SER A 51 10.75 -14.05 -7.25
CA SER A 51 11.64 -14.50 -6.18
C SER A 51 11.60 -13.64 -4.91
N HIS A 52 10.82 -12.55 -4.89
CA HIS A 52 10.73 -11.62 -3.77
C HIS A 52 9.42 -11.86 -3.00
N SER A 53 9.53 -11.97 -1.67
CA SER A 53 8.38 -12.16 -0.79
C SER A 53 7.60 -10.87 -0.50
N VAL A 54 8.18 -9.70 -0.79
CA VAL A 54 7.55 -8.40 -0.56
C VAL A 54 7.92 -7.39 -1.65
N VAL A 55 6.93 -6.59 -2.05
CA VAL A 55 7.06 -5.50 -3.00
C VAL A 55 6.33 -4.25 -2.49
N GLY A 56 6.90 -3.07 -2.73
CA GLY A 56 6.19 -1.81 -2.59
C GLY A 56 5.24 -1.62 -3.77
N LEU A 57 4.00 -1.21 -3.52
CA LEU A 57 2.96 -1.00 -4.51
C LEU A 57 2.32 0.37 -4.31
N ASP A 58 2.12 1.07 -5.42
CA ASP A 58 1.21 2.21 -5.50
C ASP A 58 0.53 2.23 -6.89
N THR A 59 -0.56 2.99 -7.03
CA THR A 59 -1.19 3.21 -8.34
C THR A 59 -1.65 4.66 -8.54
N GLU A 60 -1.60 5.11 -9.79
CA GLU A 60 -2.18 6.39 -10.21
C GLU A 60 -3.29 6.16 -11.22
N TYR A 61 -4.44 6.80 -10.99
CA TYR A 61 -5.65 6.55 -11.76
C TYR A 61 -6.52 7.80 -11.87
N LYS A 62 -7.28 7.86 -12.97
CA LYS A 62 -8.29 8.90 -13.18
C LYS A 62 -9.63 8.42 -12.69
N THR A 63 -10.15 9.08 -11.66
CA THR A 63 -11.56 8.95 -11.29
C THR A 63 -12.40 9.78 -12.25
N GLY A 64 -13.56 9.28 -12.65
CA GLY A 64 -14.44 10.02 -13.53
C GLY A 64 -15.06 11.25 -12.85
N SER A 65 -15.25 12.35 -13.59
CA SER A 65 -15.99 13.54 -13.09
C SER A 65 -17.53 13.38 -13.10
N GLY A 66 -18.20 13.53 -11.95
CA GLY A 66 -19.67 13.67 -11.86
C GLY A 66 -20.44 12.45 -11.30
N ASN A 67 -21.78 12.50 -11.37
CA ASN A 67 -22.73 11.53 -10.77
C ASN A 67 -22.92 10.21 -11.56
N GLN A 68 -21.98 9.83 -12.45
CA GLN A 68 -22.05 8.54 -13.13
C GLN A 68 -21.14 7.53 -12.44
N PRO A 69 -21.51 6.23 -12.39
CA PRO A 69 -20.60 5.17 -11.96
C PRO A 69 -19.52 5.03 -13.03
N ARG A 70 -18.48 5.87 -12.94
CA ARG A 70 -17.40 5.88 -13.93
C ARG A 70 -16.33 4.90 -13.49
N GLU A 71 -16.11 3.90 -14.32
CA GLU A 71 -14.97 2.98 -14.23
C GLU A 71 -13.69 3.79 -14.06
N ALA A 72 -12.92 3.48 -13.00
CA ALA A 72 -11.65 4.15 -12.76
C ALA A 72 -10.67 3.75 -13.87
N LYS A 73 -10.03 4.73 -14.51
CA LYS A 73 -9.01 4.44 -15.51
C LYS A 73 -7.66 4.33 -14.83
N LEU A 74 -7.17 3.10 -14.67
CA LEU A 74 -5.79 2.85 -14.21
C LEU A 74 -4.80 3.45 -15.22
N CYS A 75 -3.88 4.29 -14.76
CA CYS A 75 -2.95 5.01 -15.61
C CYS A 75 -1.50 4.56 -15.38
N VAL A 76 -1.09 4.42 -14.12
CA VAL A 76 0.26 3.99 -13.76
C VAL A 76 0.17 2.97 -12.63
N VAL A 77 1.01 1.94 -12.69
CA VAL A 77 1.26 1.01 -11.59
C VAL A 77 2.73 1.11 -11.22
N GLN A 78 3.04 1.22 -9.93
CA GLN A 78 4.42 1.29 -9.47
C GLN A 78 4.76 0.10 -8.57
N ILE A 79 5.84 -0.60 -8.87
CA ILE A 79 6.34 -1.74 -8.09
C ILE A 79 7.78 -1.49 -7.67
N ALA A 80 8.03 -1.45 -6.37
CA ALA A 80 9.37 -1.41 -5.81
C ALA A 80 9.78 -2.79 -5.29
N ILE A 81 11.00 -3.20 -5.64
CA ILE A 81 11.72 -4.30 -4.99
C ILE A 81 13.02 -3.74 -4.42
N GLU A 82 13.88 -4.60 -3.87
CA GLU A 82 15.16 -4.16 -3.36
C GLU A 82 15.98 -3.42 -4.43
N ARG A 83 16.22 -2.13 -4.20
CA ARG A 83 17.07 -1.24 -5.03
C ARG A 83 16.57 -0.98 -6.44
N ARG A 84 15.35 -1.40 -6.79
CA ARG A 84 14.75 -1.14 -8.11
C ARG A 84 13.29 -0.73 -7.98
N VAL A 85 12.86 0.16 -8.86
CA VAL A 85 11.45 0.52 -9.02
C VAL A 85 11.06 0.38 -10.48
N TYR A 86 9.92 -0.24 -10.72
CA TYR A 86 9.31 -0.39 -12.04
C TYR A 86 8.07 0.48 -12.07
N VAL A 87 8.05 1.47 -12.96
CA VAL A 87 6.91 2.35 -13.19
C VAL A 87 6.29 1.94 -14.51
N LEU A 88 5.12 1.32 -14.45
CA LEU A 88 4.40 0.79 -15.58
C LEU A 88 3.39 1.83 -16.07
N ASP A 89 3.62 2.39 -17.25
CA ASP A 89 2.67 3.27 -17.91
C ASP A 89 1.57 2.45 -18.60
N MET A 90 0.47 2.24 -17.87
CA MET A 90 -0.69 1.49 -18.34
C MET A 90 -1.48 2.23 -19.43
N THR A 91 -1.21 3.52 -19.66
CA THR A 91 -1.83 4.25 -20.77
C THR A 91 -1.11 3.97 -22.09
N ALA A 92 0.20 3.70 -22.03
CA ALA A 92 1.00 3.28 -23.16
C ALA A 92 0.82 1.78 -23.45
N MET A 93 0.74 0.97 -22.40
CA MET A 93 0.49 -0.47 -22.50
C MET A 93 -1.00 -0.75 -22.69
N GLN A 94 -1.40 -1.11 -23.91
CA GLN A 94 -2.81 -1.38 -24.24
C GLN A 94 -3.42 -2.61 -23.54
N THR A 95 -2.58 -3.44 -22.92
CA THR A 95 -2.99 -4.66 -22.20
C THR A 95 -2.18 -4.83 -20.91
N CYS A 96 -2.74 -5.56 -19.95
CA CYS A 96 -2.05 -5.87 -18.70
C CYS A 96 -0.90 -6.87 -18.94
N PRO A 97 0.34 -6.59 -18.50
CA PRO A 97 1.39 -7.59 -18.45
C PRO A 97 0.96 -8.79 -17.59
N GLU A 98 1.17 -10.00 -18.11
CA GLU A 98 0.76 -11.22 -17.41
C GLU A 98 1.55 -11.41 -16.11
N ASP A 99 2.83 -11.05 -16.08
CA ASP A 99 3.63 -11.10 -14.86
C ASP A 99 3.17 -10.09 -13.81
N LEU A 100 2.63 -8.93 -14.22
CA LEU A 100 2.00 -7.99 -13.30
C LEU A 100 0.79 -8.64 -12.63
N ARG A 101 -0.09 -9.26 -13.41
CA ARG A 101 -1.26 -9.99 -12.88
C ARG A 101 -0.83 -11.06 -11.88
N ARG A 102 0.14 -11.91 -12.26
CA ARG A 102 0.66 -12.96 -11.37
C ARG A 102 1.14 -12.39 -10.04
N ILE A 103 1.95 -11.33 -10.05
CA ILE A 103 2.47 -10.70 -8.81
C ILE A 103 1.31 -10.19 -7.93
N LEU A 104 0.32 -9.52 -8.52
CA LEU A 104 -0.80 -8.94 -7.77
C LEU A 104 -1.74 -10.01 -7.18
N GLU A 105 -1.91 -11.13 -7.88
CA GLU A 105 -2.78 -12.24 -7.48
C GLU A 105 -2.09 -13.31 -6.63
N ASP A 106 -0.74 -13.32 -6.56
CA ASP A 106 0.03 -14.28 -5.78
C ASP A 106 -0.08 -13.97 -4.26
N PRO A 107 -0.67 -14.86 -3.44
CA PRO A 107 -0.79 -14.64 -2.00
C PRO A 107 0.56 -14.71 -1.26
N THR A 108 1.59 -15.32 -1.85
CA THR A 108 2.93 -15.49 -1.25
C THR A 108 3.79 -14.23 -1.37
N ILE A 109 3.42 -13.30 -2.26
CA ILE A 109 4.07 -12.01 -2.43
C ILE A 109 3.25 -10.94 -1.71
N VAL A 110 3.83 -10.32 -0.68
CA VAL A 110 3.23 -9.19 0.03
C VAL A 110 3.29 -7.94 -0.85
N LYS A 111 2.16 -7.26 -1.05
CA LYS A 111 2.09 -5.94 -1.70
C LYS A 111 1.86 -4.88 -0.63
N CYS A 112 2.90 -4.11 -0.29
CA CYS A 112 2.79 -3.08 0.74
C CYS A 112 2.66 -1.67 0.15
N GLY A 113 1.80 -0.84 0.74
CA GLY A 113 1.48 0.51 0.25
C GLY A 113 0.57 1.25 1.23
N ALA A 114 0.20 2.49 0.92
CA ALA A 114 -0.72 3.27 1.77
C ALA A 114 -2.06 3.50 1.05
N GLY A 115 -3.18 3.25 1.72
CA GLY A 115 -4.49 3.48 1.11
C GLY A 115 -4.92 2.39 0.11
N LEU A 116 -4.27 1.23 0.18
CA LEU A 116 -4.34 0.12 -0.79
C LEU A 116 -5.74 -0.42 -1.10
N ASN A 117 -6.74 -0.10 -0.29
CA ASN A 117 -8.14 -0.43 -0.57
C ASN A 117 -8.63 0.21 -1.88
N SER A 118 -8.26 1.47 -2.11
CA SER A 118 -8.65 2.17 -3.33
C SER A 118 -7.93 1.59 -4.54
N ASP A 119 -6.64 1.29 -4.41
CA ASP A 119 -5.83 0.63 -5.44
C ASP A 119 -6.42 -0.72 -5.84
N ALA A 120 -6.79 -1.56 -4.87
CA ALA A 120 -7.42 -2.86 -5.15
C ALA A 120 -8.73 -2.72 -5.93
N GLN A 121 -9.56 -1.73 -5.60
CA GLN A 121 -10.80 -1.46 -6.34
C GLN A 121 -10.54 -1.02 -7.78
N VAL A 122 -9.52 -0.20 -8.00
CA VAL A 122 -9.10 0.26 -9.33
C VAL A 122 -8.55 -0.91 -10.14
N LEU A 123 -7.66 -1.73 -9.56
CA LEU A 123 -7.10 -2.92 -10.21
C LEU A 123 -8.18 -3.92 -10.60
N TRP A 124 -9.20 -4.12 -9.75
CA TRP A 124 -10.35 -4.96 -10.08
C TRP A 124 -11.16 -4.38 -11.25
N THR A 125 -11.52 -3.10 -11.16
CA THR A 125 -12.40 -2.46 -12.15
C THR A 125 -11.72 -2.35 -13.52
N ALA A 126 -10.42 -2.02 -13.54
CA ALA A 126 -9.68 -1.78 -14.76
C ALA A 126 -9.10 -3.07 -15.38
N LEU A 127 -8.66 -4.03 -14.56
CA LEU A 127 -7.90 -5.20 -15.01
C LEU A 127 -8.52 -6.55 -14.63
N HIS A 128 -9.59 -6.57 -13.83
CA HIS A 128 -10.14 -7.81 -13.23
C HIS A 128 -9.06 -8.61 -12.48
N VAL A 129 -8.19 -7.91 -11.75
CA VAL A 129 -7.15 -8.53 -10.92
C VAL A 129 -7.70 -8.83 -9.54
N ASN A 130 -7.51 -10.07 -9.08
CA ASN A 130 -7.86 -10.49 -7.72
C ASN A 130 -6.72 -10.14 -6.74
N ALA A 131 -6.69 -8.91 -6.23
CA ALA A 131 -5.63 -8.44 -5.34
C ALA A 131 -5.52 -9.25 -4.03
N ARG A 132 -4.40 -9.98 -3.84
CA ARG A 132 -4.15 -10.82 -2.66
C ARG A 132 -2.94 -10.34 -1.86
N SER A 133 -2.93 -10.55 -0.55
CA SER A 133 -1.75 -10.25 0.31
C SER A 133 -1.33 -8.77 0.30
N PHE A 134 -2.32 -7.87 0.26
CA PHE A 134 -2.08 -6.42 0.35
C PHE A 134 -1.91 -6.03 1.82
N ARG A 135 -0.86 -5.26 2.13
CA ARG A 135 -0.55 -4.80 3.48
C ARG A 135 -0.49 -3.27 3.52
N ASP A 136 -1.52 -2.69 4.13
CA ASP A 136 -1.59 -1.24 4.30
C ASP A 136 -0.64 -0.81 5.42
N ILE A 137 0.39 -0.04 5.05
CA ILE A 137 1.41 0.43 6.00
C ILE A 137 0.81 1.40 7.04
N GLY A 138 -0.28 2.08 6.71
CA GLY A 138 -1.00 2.94 7.65
C GLY A 138 -1.69 2.13 8.75
N HIS A 139 -2.24 0.96 8.43
CA HIS A 139 -2.72 0.04 9.45
C HIS A 139 -1.56 -0.53 10.29
N MET A 140 -0.47 -0.96 9.65
CA MET A 140 0.71 -1.47 10.36
C MET A 140 1.28 -0.43 11.34
N ALA A 141 1.39 0.84 10.92
CA ALA A 141 1.88 1.93 11.76
C ALA A 141 1.00 2.14 13.01
N ARG A 142 -0.32 2.00 12.88
CA ARG A 142 -1.26 2.09 14.02
C ARG A 142 -1.10 0.95 15.00
N ILE A 143 -0.79 -0.26 14.52
CA ILE A 143 -0.56 -1.42 15.36
C ILE A 143 0.78 -1.28 16.11
N ALA A 144 1.83 -0.85 15.40
CA ALA A 144 3.15 -0.62 15.98
C ALA A 144 3.13 0.52 17.01
N PHE A 145 2.38 1.58 16.73
CA PHE A 145 2.41 2.83 17.51
C PHE A 145 1.00 3.36 17.82
N PRO A 146 0.18 2.61 18.58
CA PRO A 146 -1.23 2.90 18.78
C PRO A 146 -1.48 4.21 19.55
N ILE A 147 -0.61 4.55 20.51
CA ILE A 147 -0.72 5.79 21.28
C ILE A 147 -0.46 7.01 20.39
N HIS A 148 0.57 6.94 19.55
CA HIS A 148 0.95 8.03 18.65
C HIS A 148 -0.14 8.32 17.62
N TYR A 149 -0.68 7.27 16.97
CA TYR A 149 -1.65 7.44 15.89
C TYR A 149 -3.12 7.48 16.32
N ARG A 150 -3.41 7.42 17.63
CA ARG A 150 -4.78 7.33 18.18
C ARG A 150 -5.73 8.41 17.66
N LYS A 151 -5.23 9.64 17.46
CA LYS A 151 -6.04 10.81 17.08
C LYS A 151 -5.99 11.12 15.57
N HIS A 152 -5.24 10.35 14.80
CA HIS A 152 -5.04 10.61 13.37
C HIS A 152 -6.20 10.03 12.55
N ALA A 153 -6.45 10.60 11.38
CA ALA A 153 -7.45 10.10 10.42
C ALA A 153 -7.10 8.70 9.89
N ASN A 154 -8.13 7.93 9.52
CA ASN A 154 -8.00 6.60 8.94
C ASN A 154 -8.56 6.62 7.50
N PRO A 155 -7.80 6.21 6.46
CA PRO A 155 -6.42 5.68 6.50
C PRO A 155 -5.35 6.74 6.84
N LEU A 156 -4.20 6.29 7.32
CA LEU A 156 -3.01 7.16 7.45
C LEU A 156 -2.42 7.42 6.06
N SER A 157 -1.96 8.65 5.82
CA SER A 157 -1.34 8.99 4.54
C SER A 157 0.11 8.50 4.46
N MET A 158 0.57 8.23 3.22
CA MET A 158 1.97 7.89 2.93
C MET A 158 2.94 8.94 3.48
N GLN A 159 2.69 10.23 3.19
CA GLN A 159 3.53 11.33 3.69
C GLN A 159 3.64 11.33 5.21
N ARG A 160 2.58 10.98 5.93
CA ARG A 160 2.62 10.90 7.40
C ARG A 160 3.52 9.77 7.84
N CYS A 161 3.39 8.59 7.24
CA CYS A 161 4.23 7.44 7.57
C CYS A 161 5.70 7.74 7.25
N VAL A 162 6.01 8.33 6.09
CA VAL A 162 7.38 8.72 5.72
C VAL A 162 7.97 9.77 6.68
N GLY A 163 7.20 10.81 7.03
CA GLY A 163 7.66 11.84 7.96
C GLY A 163 7.92 11.31 9.37
N ASP A 164 7.04 10.44 9.84
CA ASP A 164 7.10 9.87 11.19
C ASP A 164 8.15 8.75 11.30
N ILE A 165 8.31 7.90 10.28
CA ILE A 165 9.10 6.67 10.34
C ILE A 165 10.48 6.85 9.67
N LEU A 166 10.52 7.47 8.48
CA LEU A 166 11.77 7.65 7.72
C LEU A 166 12.43 9.00 7.99
N HIS A 167 11.78 9.91 8.71
CA HIS A 167 12.27 11.27 8.98
C HIS A 167 12.58 12.01 7.67
N ARG A 168 11.67 11.92 6.70
CA ARG A 168 11.77 12.58 5.40
C ARG A 168 10.47 13.28 5.01
N VAL A 169 10.55 14.24 4.09
CA VAL A 169 9.38 14.91 3.51
C VAL A 169 9.12 14.38 2.11
N MET A 170 7.87 14.05 1.81
CA MET A 170 7.42 13.76 0.46
C MET A 170 6.80 15.00 -0.19
N ASP A 171 7.08 15.19 -1.46
CA ASP A 171 6.38 16.14 -2.32
C ASP A 171 4.95 15.61 -2.59
N LYS A 172 3.98 16.52 -2.68
CA LYS A 172 2.56 16.24 -3.01
C LYS A 172 2.10 16.93 -4.28
N THR A 173 2.99 17.68 -4.93
CA THR A 173 2.63 18.58 -6.04
C THR A 173 1.99 17.83 -7.20
N ASP A 174 2.41 16.58 -7.43
CA ASP A 174 2.00 15.78 -8.58
C ASP A 174 0.93 14.72 -8.25
N GLN A 175 0.45 14.65 -7.00
CA GLN A 175 -0.60 13.71 -6.58
C GLN A 175 -1.91 13.87 -7.40
N LYS A 176 -2.17 15.07 -7.91
CA LYS A 176 -3.36 15.40 -8.72
C LYS A 176 -2.99 15.71 -10.17
N ALA A 177 -1.83 15.26 -10.63
CA ALA A 177 -1.44 15.38 -12.02
C ALA A 177 -2.46 14.69 -12.93
N ASP A 178 -2.49 15.08 -14.20
CA ASP A 178 -3.42 14.49 -15.15
C ASP A 178 -2.87 13.17 -15.71
N TRP A 179 -2.84 12.13 -14.86
CA TRP A 179 -2.20 10.85 -15.12
C TRP A 179 -2.72 10.11 -16.37
N HIS A 180 -3.92 10.44 -16.86
CA HIS A 180 -4.47 9.82 -18.06
C HIS A 180 -3.72 10.12 -19.36
N LEU A 181 -2.87 11.16 -19.35
CA LEU A 181 -1.94 11.47 -20.44
C LEU A 181 -0.73 10.52 -20.45
N GLY A 182 -0.56 9.67 -19.43
CA GLY A 182 0.56 8.74 -19.34
C GLY A 182 1.87 9.38 -18.94
N LEU A 183 2.97 8.66 -19.10
CA LEU A 183 4.35 9.07 -18.84
C LEU A 183 5.18 9.14 -20.12
N THR A 184 4.54 9.18 -21.29
CA THR A 184 5.20 9.42 -22.59
C THR A 184 4.73 10.70 -23.28
N ASP A 185 3.59 11.24 -22.88
CA ASP A 185 3.04 12.47 -23.44
C ASP A 185 3.77 13.70 -22.88
N THR A 186 4.40 14.50 -23.74
CA THR A 186 5.11 15.75 -23.39
C THR A 186 4.33 17.00 -23.81
N THR A 187 3.07 16.87 -24.20
CA THR A 187 2.23 17.98 -24.61
C THR A 187 1.94 18.93 -23.45
N GLY A 188 1.63 20.19 -23.76
CA GLY A 188 1.29 21.20 -22.75
C GLY A 188 2.44 21.58 -21.79
N GLY A 189 3.68 21.21 -22.09
CA GLY A 189 4.85 21.57 -21.28
C GLY A 189 4.96 20.78 -19.96
N ARG A 190 4.31 19.61 -19.87
CA ARG A 190 4.37 18.77 -18.66
C ARG A 190 5.76 18.18 -18.45
N ASP A 191 6.21 18.20 -17.20
CA ASP A 191 7.48 17.61 -16.79
C ASP A 191 7.29 16.11 -16.50
N VAL A 192 7.39 15.30 -17.55
CA VAL A 192 7.27 13.84 -17.47
C VAL A 192 8.32 13.22 -16.56
N GLN A 193 9.53 13.78 -16.52
CA GLN A 193 10.61 13.24 -15.67
C GLN A 193 10.30 13.45 -14.20
N LYS A 194 9.71 14.60 -13.84
CA LYS A 194 9.22 14.86 -12.49
C LYS A 194 8.10 13.90 -12.10
N LEU A 195 7.13 13.65 -12.98
CA LEU A 195 6.04 12.70 -12.73
C LEU A 195 6.54 11.26 -12.56
N PHE A 196 7.46 10.82 -13.43
CA PHE A 196 8.09 9.52 -13.32
C PHE A 196 8.85 9.38 -11.99
N ARG A 197 9.61 10.41 -11.58
CA ARG A 197 10.33 10.43 -10.30
C ARG A 197 9.37 10.37 -9.12
N TYR A 198 8.27 11.12 -9.16
CA TYR A 198 7.22 11.09 -8.13
C TYR A 198 6.65 9.66 -7.98
N ALA A 199 6.20 9.06 -9.09
CA ALA A 199 5.64 7.71 -9.09
C ALA A 199 6.66 6.67 -8.56
N ALA A 200 7.92 6.78 -8.95
CA ALA A 200 8.95 5.88 -8.46
C ALA A 200 9.22 6.03 -6.95
N LEU A 201 9.14 7.25 -6.43
CA LEU A 201 9.32 7.55 -5.00
C LEU A 201 8.21 6.95 -4.15
N ASP A 202 6.95 6.97 -4.60
CA ASP A 202 5.82 6.47 -3.81
C ASP A 202 5.91 4.95 -3.57
N ALA A 203 6.31 4.17 -4.57
CA ALA A 203 6.57 2.73 -4.39
C ALA A 203 7.83 2.45 -3.53
N GLN A 204 8.92 3.22 -3.71
CA GLN A 204 10.11 3.08 -2.86
C GLN A 204 9.76 3.36 -1.40
N ALA A 205 9.05 4.46 -1.14
CA ALA A 205 8.60 4.87 0.18
C ALA A 205 7.75 3.79 0.84
N SER A 206 6.82 3.20 0.09
CA SER A 206 5.99 2.09 0.55
C SER A 206 6.82 0.93 1.09
N LEU A 207 7.82 0.48 0.33
CA LEU A 207 8.68 -0.64 0.71
C LEU A 207 9.60 -0.30 1.89
N GLU A 208 10.18 0.89 1.90
CA GLU A 208 11.06 1.34 3.00
C GLU A 208 10.31 1.47 4.32
N VAL A 209 9.13 2.11 4.30
CA VAL A 209 8.26 2.22 5.49
C VAL A 209 7.82 0.83 5.97
N TYR A 210 7.40 -0.03 5.04
CA TYR A 210 6.97 -1.39 5.37
C TYR A 210 8.05 -2.14 6.13
N ARG A 211 9.29 -2.14 5.62
CA ARG A 211 10.42 -2.87 6.24
C ARG A 211 10.66 -2.43 7.68
N VAL A 212 10.67 -1.12 7.92
CA VAL A 212 10.85 -0.57 9.27
C VAL A 212 9.70 -0.99 10.20
N LEU A 213 8.45 -0.96 9.71
CA LEU A 213 7.29 -1.40 10.50
C LEU A 213 7.28 -2.90 10.76
N ASP A 214 7.63 -3.71 9.77
CA ASP A 214 7.67 -5.17 9.88
C ASP A 214 8.70 -5.60 10.93
N ASP A 215 9.91 -5.03 10.88
CA ASP A 215 10.94 -5.24 11.90
C ASP A 215 10.44 -4.85 13.29
N CYS A 216 9.78 -3.68 13.42
CA CYS A 216 9.20 -3.20 14.69
C CYS A 216 8.18 -4.19 15.29
N LEU A 217 7.29 -4.68 14.43
CA LEU A 217 6.21 -5.58 14.83
C LEU A 217 6.78 -6.96 15.18
N LEU A 218 7.74 -7.47 14.41
CA LEU A 218 8.44 -8.73 14.70
C LEU A 218 9.16 -8.67 16.05
N GLU A 219 9.93 -7.62 16.31
CA GLU A 219 10.59 -7.41 17.61
C GLU A 219 9.57 -7.35 18.76
N THR A 220 8.48 -6.60 18.57
CA THR A 220 7.41 -6.48 19.58
C THR A 220 6.76 -7.84 19.85
N ALA A 221 6.48 -8.63 18.82
CA ALA A 221 5.89 -9.95 18.95
C ALA A 221 6.83 -10.91 19.71
N MET A 222 8.12 -10.91 19.36
CA MET A 222 9.15 -11.73 20.00
C MET A 222 9.34 -11.35 21.47
N GLN A 223 9.47 -10.06 21.78
CA GLN A 223 9.70 -9.57 23.15
C GLN A 223 8.50 -9.82 24.05
N ARG A 224 7.28 -9.56 23.56
CA ARG A 224 6.07 -9.66 24.37
C ARG A 224 5.53 -11.10 24.43
N LYS A 225 5.99 -12.01 23.57
CA LYS A 225 5.35 -13.31 23.32
C LYS A 225 3.85 -13.15 23.04
N VAL A 226 3.49 -12.04 22.42
CA VAL A 226 2.11 -11.67 22.10
C VAL A 226 1.94 -11.80 20.60
N TYR A 227 0.85 -12.43 20.19
CA TYR A 227 0.43 -12.45 18.80
C TYR A 227 0.03 -11.03 18.36
N ILE A 228 0.71 -10.52 17.34
CA ILE A 228 0.27 -9.31 16.66
C ILE A 228 -0.52 -9.77 15.44
N PRO A 229 -1.83 -9.48 15.37
CA PRO A 229 -2.59 -9.74 14.17
C PRO A 229 -1.97 -9.05 12.97
N GLY A 230 -1.48 -9.82 12.00
CA GLY A 230 -1.27 -9.30 10.66
C GLY A 230 -2.66 -8.99 10.09
N GLU A 231 -3.02 -7.72 9.95
CA GLU A 231 -4.17 -7.36 9.15
C GLU A 231 -3.76 -7.43 7.68
N TRP A 232 -4.28 -8.41 6.97
CA TRP A 232 -4.13 -8.54 5.53
C TRP A 232 -5.37 -7.99 4.86
N LEU A 233 -5.19 -7.19 3.83
CA LEU A 233 -6.25 -6.92 2.88
C LEU A 233 -6.15 -8.01 1.80
N THR A 234 -7.17 -8.86 1.74
CA THR A 234 -7.41 -9.72 0.58
C THR A 234 -8.70 -9.21 -0.04
N TYR A 235 -8.63 -8.72 -1.27
CA TYR A 235 -9.83 -8.29 -1.98
C TYR A 235 -10.42 -9.51 -2.66
N ASP A 236 -11.65 -9.91 -2.33
CA ASP A 236 -12.27 -11.06 -2.99
C ASP A 236 -12.97 -10.62 -4.29
N CYS A 237 -12.50 -11.17 -5.41
CA CYS A 237 -13.05 -10.98 -6.76
C CYS A 237 -14.48 -11.51 -6.95
N VAL A 238 -15.01 -12.35 -6.04
CA VAL A 238 -16.38 -12.87 -6.13
C VAL A 238 -17.39 -11.82 -5.64
N GLU A 239 -17.09 -11.12 -4.55
CA GLU A 239 -18.00 -10.14 -3.94
C GLU A 239 -17.60 -8.68 -4.19
N GLY A 240 -16.40 -8.41 -4.71
CA GLY A 240 -15.87 -7.05 -4.87
C GLY A 240 -15.70 -6.34 -3.54
N LYS A 241 -15.30 -7.07 -2.50
CA LYS A 241 -15.15 -6.54 -1.13
C LYS A 241 -13.72 -6.73 -0.63
N ALA A 242 -13.20 -5.68 0.00
CA ALA A 242 -11.99 -5.78 0.80
C ALA A 242 -12.27 -6.65 2.03
N MET A 243 -11.65 -7.82 2.09
CA MET A 243 -11.67 -8.68 3.27
C MET A 243 -10.42 -8.40 4.11
N ARG A 244 -10.63 -8.17 5.41
CA ARG A 244 -9.54 -8.13 6.39
C ARG A 244 -9.35 -9.54 6.92
N ILE A 245 -8.24 -10.17 6.58
CA ILE A 245 -7.85 -11.47 7.16
C ILE A 245 -6.89 -11.19 8.31
N ALA A 246 -7.12 -11.81 9.47
CA ALA A 246 -6.18 -11.83 10.58
C ALA A 246 -5.60 -13.27 10.69
N THR A 247 -4.28 -13.45 10.74
CA THR A 247 -3.70 -14.78 10.46
C THR A 247 -3.44 -15.81 11.57
N ASP A 248 -3.32 -15.58 12.87
CA ASP A 248 -2.72 -16.51 13.87
C ASP A 248 -1.33 -17.10 13.50
N ILE A 249 -0.54 -17.51 14.50
CA ILE A 249 0.85 -18.02 14.41
C ILE A 249 1.04 -19.29 13.54
N ASN A 250 -0.02 -19.81 12.94
CA ASN A 250 -0.03 -21.08 12.21
C ASN A 250 -0.39 -20.95 10.72
N ASP A 251 -0.45 -19.74 10.16
CA ASP A 251 -0.94 -19.49 8.78
C ASP A 251 -2.30 -20.14 8.48
N LYS A 252 -3.09 -20.36 9.54
CA LYS A 252 -4.46 -20.86 9.40
C LYS A 252 -5.33 -19.65 9.13
N TYR A 253 -5.75 -19.50 7.88
CA TYR A 253 -6.78 -18.55 7.48
C TYR A 253 -7.95 -18.60 8.47
N VAL A 254 -8.11 -17.56 9.27
CA VAL A 254 -9.32 -17.34 10.04
C VAL A 254 -10.15 -16.36 9.22
N GLU A 255 -11.15 -16.90 8.54
CA GLU A 255 -12.13 -16.13 7.80
C GLU A 255 -12.89 -15.25 8.79
N TRP A 256 -12.69 -13.92 8.72
CA TRP A 256 -13.51 -12.95 9.43
C TRP A 256 -14.42 -12.26 8.42
N SER A 257 -15.72 -12.53 8.49
CA SER A 257 -16.73 -11.66 7.92
C SER A 257 -16.79 -10.38 8.76
N CYS A 258 -16.23 -9.27 8.27
CA CYS A 258 -16.33 -7.99 8.96
C CYS A 258 -17.74 -7.41 8.83
N ASN A 259 -18.52 -7.49 9.91
CA ASN A 259 -19.78 -6.75 10.10
C ASN A 259 -19.56 -5.38 10.78
N ILE A 260 -18.47 -4.67 10.49
CA ILE A 260 -18.19 -3.39 11.15
C ILE A 260 -17.86 -2.31 10.12
N CYS A 261 -18.91 -1.80 9.49
CA CYS A 261 -19.11 -0.36 9.33
C CYS A 261 -20.32 0.02 10.22
N PRO A 262 -20.20 0.90 11.23
CA PRO A 262 -21.28 1.18 12.19
C PRO A 262 -22.49 1.95 11.64
N TRP A 263 -22.67 2.04 10.33
CA TRP A 263 -23.67 2.89 9.70
C TRP A 263 -24.42 2.16 8.59
N PHE A 264 -25.17 1.12 8.92
CA PHE A 264 -26.43 0.83 8.21
C PHE A 264 -27.45 0.18 9.15
N VAL A 265 -28.66 0.73 9.06
CA VAL A 265 -29.80 0.61 9.97
C VAL A 265 -30.63 -0.62 9.62
N SER A 266 -31.11 -1.32 10.66
CA SER A 266 -32.20 -2.30 10.72
C SER A 266 -32.76 -2.90 9.42
N GLY A 267 -32.65 -4.23 9.29
CA GLY A 267 -33.40 -5.00 8.31
C GLY A 267 -33.37 -6.49 8.62
N VAL A 268 -34.49 -6.99 9.12
CA VAL A 268 -34.81 -8.39 9.39
C VAL A 268 -34.50 -9.27 8.19
N PHE A 269 -33.78 -10.39 8.36
CA PHE A 269 -34.12 -11.66 7.71
C PHE A 269 -33.58 -12.84 8.55
N SER A 270 -34.48 -13.42 9.33
CA SER A 270 -34.38 -14.77 9.85
C SER A 270 -34.74 -15.77 8.75
N ASN A 271 -34.06 -16.91 8.78
CA ASN A 271 -34.42 -18.20 8.15
C ASN A 271 -34.22 -18.27 6.64
N PHE A 272 -33.23 -19.06 6.20
CA PHE A 272 -33.44 -20.24 5.36
C PHE A 272 -32.10 -20.95 5.12
N TRP A 273 -31.91 -22.11 5.75
CA TRP A 273 -31.22 -23.29 5.22
C TRP A 273 -31.63 -24.51 6.07
N ARG A 274 -32.82 -25.03 5.74
CA ARG A 274 -33.03 -26.45 5.45
C ARG A 274 -33.57 -26.51 4.03
#